data_AF-A0A836VC16-F1
#
_entry.id   AF-A0A836VC16-F1
#
_cell.length_a   1.000
_cell.length_b   1.000
_cell.length_c   1.000
_cell.angle_alpha   90.00
_cell.angle_beta   90.00
_cell.angle_gamma   90.00
#
_symmetry.space_group_name_H-M   'P 1'
#
loop_
_entity.id
_entity.type
_entity.pdbx_description
1 polymer ?
#
loop_
_entity_poly.entity_id
_entity_poly.type
_entity_poly.pdbx_seq_one_letter_code
_entity_poly.pdbx_strand_id
1 'polypeptide(L)'
;MSIPEIVTKENFTLEVLLIREEEIRCYDGRGSWRHREWRHWDRRLLEVVERRTLSSPSEFLQFLPPHLERPFTNRELSVASGCRLSLTGKMTYCLKKIGVLEQVGKRRNAQLFDY
;
A
#
# COMPACT_ATOMS: atom_id res chain seq x y z
N MET A 1 -6.46 -11.64 13.76
CA MET A 1 -6.77 -10.22 13.54
C MET A 1 -6.05 -9.77 12.28
N SER A 2 -6.78 -9.37 11.25
CA SER A 2 -6.22 -8.88 9.99
C SER A 2 -6.10 -7.35 9.98
N ILE A 3 -5.22 -6.78 9.15
CA ILE A 3 -5.06 -5.32 9.04
C ILE A 3 -6.40 -4.62 8.73
N PRO A 4 -7.23 -5.09 7.77
CA PRO A 4 -8.53 -4.47 7.49
C PRO A 4 -9.47 -4.39 8.71
N GLU A 5 -9.47 -5.39 9.59
CA GLU A 5 -10.31 -5.37 10.81
C GLU A 5 -9.90 -4.30 11.82
N ILE A 6 -8.63 -3.86 11.79
CA ILE A 6 -8.14 -2.81 12.67
C ILE A 6 -8.53 -1.44 12.14
N VAL A 7 -8.49 -1.27 10.81
CA VAL A 7 -8.79 0.01 10.13
C VAL A 7 -10.21 0.50 10.37
N THR A 8 -11.16 -0.41 10.63
CA THR A 8 -12.58 -0.04 10.85
C THR A 8 -12.89 0.40 12.29
N LYS A 9 -11.90 0.43 13.20
CA LYS A 9 -12.12 0.85 14.59
C LYS A 9 -12.08 2.38 14.70
N GLU A 10 -12.98 2.94 15.51
CA GLU A 10 -13.12 4.40 15.71
C GLU A 10 -11.84 5.08 16.22
N ASN A 11 -11.02 4.37 17.01
CA ASN A 11 -9.79 4.91 17.59
C ASN A 11 -8.54 4.52 16.81
N PHE A 12 -8.68 4.15 15.53
CA PHE A 12 -7.55 3.82 14.67
C PHE A 12 -7.21 5.00 13.76
N THR A 13 -5.92 5.29 13.63
CA THR A 13 -5.40 6.26 12.67
C THR A 13 -4.12 5.71 12.08
N LEU A 14 -3.99 5.75 10.75
CA LEU A 14 -2.78 5.36 10.05
C LEU A 14 -2.05 6.61 9.57
N GLU A 15 -0.80 6.74 9.98
CA GLU A 15 0.08 7.78 9.49
C GLU A 15 1.15 7.18 8.59
N VAL A 16 1.21 7.65 7.34
CA VAL A 16 2.19 7.22 6.34
C VAL A 16 3.18 8.37 6.12
N LEU A 17 4.45 8.09 6.38
CA LEU A 17 5.55 9.01 6.21
C LEU A 17 6.40 8.61 5.00
N LEU A 18 6.56 9.54 4.05
CA LEU A 18 7.60 9.44 3.04
C LEU A 18 8.86 10.11 3.60
N ILE A 19 9.96 9.38 3.67
CA ILE A 19 11.20 9.86 4.29
C ILE A 19 12.37 9.75 3.31
N ARG A 20 13.37 10.61 3.50
CA ARG A 20 14.72 10.37 3.00
C ARG A 20 15.57 9.87 4.15
N GLU A 21 16.27 8.77 3.91
CA GLU A 21 17.21 8.20 4.86
C GLU A 21 18.58 7.99 4.25
N GLU A 22 19.61 8.10 5.07
CA GLU A 22 20.96 7.67 4.76
C GLU A 22 21.21 6.31 5.41
N GLU A 23 21.64 5.34 4.61
CA GLU A 23 22.02 4.01 5.07
C GLU A 23 23.56 3.89 5.07
N ILE A 24 24.14 3.73 6.25
CA ILE A 24 25.59 3.63 6.43
C ILE A 24 26.00 2.17 6.42
N ARG A 25 26.90 1.81 5.49
CA ARG A 25 27.44 0.46 5.36
C ARG A 25 28.94 0.44 5.59
N CYS A 26 29.42 -0.63 6.21
CA CYS A 26 30.84 -0.88 6.44
C CYS A 26 31.32 -2.05 5.59
N TYR A 27 32.46 -1.87 4.93
CA TYR A 27 33.16 -2.95 4.23
C TYR A 27 34.13 -3.63 5.21
N ASP A 28 33.65 -4.65 5.93
CA ASP A 28 34.42 -5.34 6.98
C ASP A 28 34.38 -6.87 6.87
N GLY A 29 33.75 -7.42 5.83
CA GLY A 29 33.64 -8.86 5.64
C GLY A 29 32.66 -9.55 6.60
N ARG A 30 31.90 -8.79 7.40
CA ARG A 30 30.94 -9.31 8.39
C ARG A 30 29.49 -9.07 7.97
N GLY A 31 29.26 -8.95 6.67
CA GLY A 31 27.94 -8.75 6.10
C GLY A 31 27.09 -10.03 6.08
N SER A 32 25.82 -9.86 5.72
CA SER A 32 24.87 -10.98 5.63
C SER A 32 25.20 -11.96 4.49
N TRP A 33 24.56 -13.13 4.45
CA TRP A 33 24.81 -14.14 3.40
C TRP A 33 24.70 -13.60 1.96
N ARG A 34 23.81 -12.62 1.71
CA ARG A 34 23.61 -11.98 0.39
C ARG A 34 24.64 -10.88 0.07
N HIS A 35 25.24 -10.27 1.08
CA HIS A 35 26.19 -9.17 0.94
C HIS A 35 27.33 -9.34 1.95
N ARG A 36 28.15 -10.38 1.78
CA ARG A 36 29.11 -10.83 2.80
C ARG A 36 30.14 -9.77 3.18
N GLU A 37 30.47 -8.89 2.24
CA GLU A 37 31.48 -7.86 2.42
C GLU A 37 30.93 -6.60 3.11
N TRP A 38 29.65 -6.32 2.93
CA TRP A 38 28.99 -5.09 3.39
C TRP A 38 28.04 -5.38 4.55
N ARG A 39 28.37 -4.82 5.72
CA ARG A 39 27.51 -4.87 6.89
C ARG A 39 26.73 -3.56 7.03
N HIS A 40 25.43 -3.66 7.29
CA HIS A 40 24.61 -2.54 7.74
C HIS A 40 25.14 -2.07 9.10
N TRP A 41 25.60 -0.82 9.16
CA TRP A 41 26.17 -0.24 10.38
C TRP A 41 25.13 0.62 11.10
N ASP A 42 24.52 1.55 10.39
CA ASP A 42 23.61 2.55 10.96
C ASP A 42 22.66 3.09 9.88
N ARG A 43 21.59 3.76 10.31
CA ARG A 43 20.69 4.51 9.44
C ARG A 43 20.33 5.85 10.08
N ARG A 44 20.28 6.90 9.26
CA ARG A 44 19.95 8.26 9.72
C ARG A 44 18.75 8.77 8.95
N LEU A 45 17.70 9.15 9.68
CA LEU A 45 16.58 9.90 9.10
C LEU A 45 17.09 11.30 8.75
N LEU A 46 17.08 11.64 7.46
CA LEU A 46 17.52 12.95 6.99
C LEU A 46 16.36 13.93 6.99
N GLU A 47 15.20 13.50 6.48
CA GLU A 47 14.02 14.35 6.34
C GLU A 47 12.74 13.52 6.22
N VAL A 48 11.62 14.13 6.65
CA VAL A 48 10.26 13.67 6.32
C VAL A 48 9.79 14.53 5.15
N VAL A 49 9.67 13.90 3.98
CA VAL A 49 9.32 14.55 2.71
C VAL A 49 7.81 14.76 2.60
N GLU A 50 7.02 13.79 3.03
CA GLU A 50 5.57 13.86 2.98
C GLU A 50 4.96 13.12 4.18
N ARG A 51 3.82 13.63 4.66
CA ARG A 51 3.02 13.02 5.72
C ARG A 51 1.57 12.92 5.22
N ARG A 52 1.00 11.72 5.32
CA ARG A 52 -0.44 11.49 5.12
C ARG A 52 -1.02 10.81 6.34
N THR A 53 -2.10 11.36 6.86
CA THR A 53 -2.87 10.79 7.96
C THR A 53 -4.20 10.29 7.40
N LEU A 54 -4.56 9.05 7.76
CA LEU A 54 -5.80 8.39 7.41
C LEU A 54 -6.57 8.11 8.70
N SER A 55 -7.64 8.85 8.94
CA SER A 55 -8.41 8.78 10.19
C SER A 55 -9.71 7.99 10.08
N SER A 56 -10.13 7.68 8.85
CA SER A 56 -11.36 6.93 8.58
C SER A 56 -11.18 5.96 7.41
N PRO A 57 -12.02 4.91 7.32
CA PRO A 57 -11.93 3.94 6.22
C PRO A 57 -12.08 4.57 4.83
N SER A 58 -12.94 5.57 4.66
CA SER A 58 -13.22 6.19 3.36
C SER A 58 -12.01 6.91 2.77
N GLU A 59 -11.11 7.44 3.61
CA GLU A 59 -9.88 8.09 3.16
C GLU A 59 -8.95 7.12 2.42
N PHE A 60 -9.06 5.80 2.63
CA PHE A 60 -8.27 4.82 1.88
C PHE A 60 -8.63 4.78 0.38
N LEU A 61 -9.79 5.31 -0.03
CA LEU A 61 -10.13 5.45 -1.45
C LEU A 61 -9.18 6.41 -2.18
N GLN A 62 -8.48 7.30 -1.47
CA GLN A 62 -7.50 8.21 -2.08
C GLN A 62 -6.29 7.49 -2.70
N PHE A 63 -6.10 6.19 -2.39
CA PHE A 63 -5.08 5.36 -3.03
C PHE A 63 -5.51 4.83 -4.41
N LEU A 64 -6.79 4.98 -4.79
CA LEU A 64 -7.25 4.66 -6.13
C LEU A 64 -6.89 5.80 -7.09
N PRO A 65 -6.43 5.50 -8.31
CA PRO A 65 -6.14 6.53 -9.31
C PRO A 65 -7.39 7.37 -9.61
N PRO A 66 -7.30 8.70 -9.64
CA PRO A 66 -8.47 9.58 -9.84
C PRO A 66 -9.10 9.43 -11.23
N HIS A 67 -8.34 8.95 -12.21
CA HIS A 67 -8.78 8.70 -13.60
C HIS A 67 -9.28 7.27 -13.84
N LEU A 68 -9.48 6.47 -12.79
CA LEU A 68 -10.01 5.12 -12.91
C LEU A 68 -11.53 5.16 -13.13
N GLU A 69 -11.98 4.71 -14.30
CA GLU A 69 -13.40 4.59 -14.62
C GLU A 69 -14.09 3.53 -13.74
N ARG A 70 -15.33 3.81 -13.32
CA ARG A 70 -16.15 2.93 -12.48
C ARG A 70 -17.33 2.37 -13.29
N PRO A 71 -17.70 1.08 -13.11
CA PRO A 71 -17.03 0.07 -12.29
C PRO A 71 -15.76 -0.47 -12.98
N PHE A 72 -14.78 -0.92 -12.18
CA PHE A 72 -13.50 -1.42 -12.69
C PHE A 72 -13.19 -2.85 -12.24
N THR A 73 -12.29 -3.50 -12.97
CA THR A 73 -11.65 -4.75 -12.60
C THR A 73 -10.27 -4.51 -11.99
N ASN A 74 -9.72 -5.50 -11.26
CA ASN A 74 -8.35 -5.45 -10.76
C ASN A 74 -7.29 -5.23 -11.85
N ARG A 75 -7.59 -5.62 -13.10
CA ARG A 75 -6.71 -5.42 -14.25
C ARG A 75 -6.71 -3.96 -14.71
N GLU A 76 -7.87 -3.31 -14.76
CA GLU A 76 -7.95 -1.87 -15.05
C GLU A 76 -7.27 -1.04 -13.95
N LEU A 77 -7.48 -1.39 -12.67
CA LEU A 77 -6.76 -0.76 -11.57
C LEU A 77 -5.23 -0.95 -11.69
N SER A 78 -4.76 -2.13 -12.08
CA SER A 78 -3.33 -2.41 -12.30
C SER A 78 -2.74 -1.54 -13.41
N VAL A 79 -3.47 -1.36 -14.52
CA VAL A 79 -3.04 -0.48 -15.61
C VAL A 79 -3.05 0.99 -15.15
N ALA A 80 -4.14 1.45 -14.52
CA ALA A 80 -4.30 2.84 -14.14
C ALA A 80 -3.32 3.30 -13.04
N SER A 81 -2.91 2.40 -12.13
CA SER A 81 -1.99 2.69 -11.02
C SER A 81 -0.52 2.35 -11.32
N GLY A 82 -0.23 1.65 -12.42
CA GLY A 82 1.09 1.08 -12.71
C GLY A 82 1.54 -0.04 -11.73
N CYS A 83 0.65 -0.47 -10.82
CA CYS A 83 0.97 -1.49 -9.83
C CYS A 83 0.80 -2.90 -10.40
N ARG A 84 1.53 -3.87 -9.83
CA ARG A 84 1.36 -5.30 -10.16
C ARG A 84 -0.05 -5.77 -9.81
N LEU A 85 -0.61 -6.66 -10.62
CA LEU A 85 -1.96 -7.23 -10.41
C LEU A 85 -2.13 -7.89 -9.03
N SER A 86 -1.08 -8.49 -8.49
CA SER A 86 -1.10 -9.08 -7.14
C SER A 86 -1.25 -8.03 -6.04
N LEU A 87 -0.72 -6.82 -6.23
CA LEU A 87 -0.88 -5.71 -5.31
C LEU A 87 -2.28 -5.11 -5.45
N THR A 88 -2.77 -4.90 -6.66
CA THR A 88 -4.12 -4.34 -6.87
C THR A 88 -5.23 -5.27 -6.37
N GLY A 89 -5.05 -6.59 -6.49
CA GLY A 89 -5.94 -7.56 -5.86
C GLY A 89 -5.96 -7.49 -4.33
N LYS A 90 -4.81 -7.21 -3.68
CA LYS A 90 -4.76 -6.95 -2.24
C LYS A 90 -5.44 -5.62 -1.88
N MET A 91 -5.24 -4.58 -2.72
CA MET A 91 -5.89 -3.28 -2.53
C MET A 91 -7.42 -3.42 -2.53
N THR A 92 -8.01 -4.02 -3.58
CA THR A 92 -9.47 -4.19 -3.66
C THR A 92 -10.00 -5.13 -2.59
N TYR A 93 -9.24 -6.17 -2.22
CA TYR A 93 -9.58 -7.01 -1.06
C TYR A 93 -9.68 -6.20 0.23
N CYS A 94 -8.66 -5.39 0.54
CA CYS A 94 -8.62 -4.56 1.75
C CYS A 94 -9.75 -3.52 1.74
N LEU A 95 -9.90 -2.75 0.65
CA LEU A 95 -10.93 -1.73 0.51
C LEU A 95 -12.34 -2.31 0.66
N LYS A 96 -12.57 -3.51 0.10
CA LYS A 96 -13.83 -4.23 0.29
C LYS A 96 -14.03 -4.68 1.73
N LYS A 97 -12.98 -5.19 2.37
CA LYS A 97 -13.06 -5.67 3.76
C LYS A 97 -13.29 -4.55 4.77
N ILE A 98 -12.78 -3.34 4.52
CA ILE A 98 -13.04 -2.16 5.35
C ILE A 98 -14.37 -1.47 5.02
N GLY A 99 -15.11 -1.97 4.02
CA GLY A 99 -16.48 -1.54 3.71
C GLY A 99 -16.59 -0.30 2.81
N VAL A 100 -15.52 0.10 2.11
CA VAL A 100 -15.52 1.31 1.27
C VAL A 100 -15.47 1.02 -0.22
N LEU A 101 -15.48 -0.26 -0.60
CA LEU A 101 -15.51 -0.72 -1.98
C LEU A 101 -16.45 -1.91 -2.08
N GLU A 102 -17.35 -1.90 -3.05
CA GLU A 102 -18.33 -2.95 -3.25
C GLU A 102 -18.01 -3.77 -4.49
N GLN A 103 -18.35 -5.06 -4.45
CA GLN A 103 -18.28 -5.91 -5.64
C GLN A 103 -19.66 -5.92 -6.32
N VAL A 104 -19.83 -5.09 -7.34
CA VAL A 104 -21.11 -4.90 -8.04
C VAL A 104 -21.42 -5.95 -9.11
N GLY A 105 -20.44 -6.80 -9.45
CA GLY A 105 -20.68 -7.86 -10.42
C GLY A 105 -19.42 -8.57 -10.90
N LYS A 106 -19.50 -9.08 -12.13
CA LYS A 106 -18.38 -9.74 -12.83
C LYS A 106 -18.41 -9.41 -14.32
N ARG A 107 -17.23 -9.26 -14.91
CA ARG A 107 -17.03 -9.21 -16.37
C ARG A 107 -16.20 -10.42 -16.77
N ARG A 108 -16.85 -11.43 -17.37
CA ARG A 108 -16.30 -12.79 -17.51
C ARG A 108 -15.88 -13.33 -16.14
N ASN A 109 -14.61 -13.71 -15.97
CA ASN A 109 -14.06 -14.22 -14.72
C ASN A 109 -13.54 -13.12 -13.78
N ALA A 110 -13.51 -11.85 -14.21
CA ALA A 110 -13.03 -10.75 -13.39
C ALA A 110 -14.16 -10.18 -12.53
N GLN A 111 -13.87 -9.91 -11.25
CA GLN A 111 -14.77 -9.16 -10.37
C GLN A 111 -14.82 -7.69 -10.82
N LEU A 112 -16.02 -7.10 -10.79
CA LEU A 112 -16.24 -5.67 -10.98
C LEU A 112 -16.45 -5.02 -9.63
N PHE A 113 -15.79 -3.89 -9.42
CA PHE A 113 -15.83 -3.11 -8.18
C PHE A 113 -16.31 -1.68 -8.42
N ASP A 114 -17.03 -1.14 -7.45
CA ASP A 114 -17.54 0.24 -7.44
C ASP A 114 -17.56 0.79 -6.01
N TYR A 115 -17.65 2.11 -5.85
CA TYR A 115 -17.67 2.82 -4.57
C TYR A 115 -18.27 4.22 -4.69
#